data_AF-A0A3D2VF66-F1
#
_entry.id   AF-A0A3D2VF66-F1
#
_cell.length_a   1.000
_cell.length_b   1.000
_cell.length_c   1.000
_cell.angle_alpha   90.00
_cell.angle_beta   90.00
_cell.angle_gamma   90.00
#
_symmetry.space_group_name_H-M   'P 1'
#
loop_
_entity.id
_entity.type
_entity.pdbx_description
1 polymer ?
#
loop_
_entity_poly.entity_id
_entity_poly.type
_entity_poly.pdbx_seq_one_letter_code
_entity_poly.pdbx_strand_id
1 'polypeptide(L)' 'VDLARSQNRLGGSALAQVFGQVGNEVPDLDYPDDLCAFFAATRELLAQSLALAYHDRSDGGLVVALLEMAFAS' A
#
# COMPACT_ATOMS: atom_id res chain seq x y z
N VAL A 1 3.79 6.34 -3.51
CA VAL A 1 2.79 6.35 -4.60
C VAL A 1 1.51 5.76 -4.03
N ASP A 2 0.34 6.37 -4.27
CA ASP A 2 -0.94 5.84 -3.80
C ASP A 2 -1.77 5.31 -4.99
N LEU A 3 -1.78 3.99 -5.18
CA LEU A 3 -2.49 3.33 -6.27
C LEU A 3 -4.02 3.40 -6.14
N ALA A 4 -4.52 3.70 -4.95
CA ALA A 4 -5.96 3.82 -4.70
C ALA A 4 -6.52 5.22 -5.04
N ARG A 5 -5.68 6.17 -5.47
CA ARG A 5 -6.04 7.55 -5.80
C ARG A 5 -6.88 8.22 -4.70
N SER A 6 -6.42 8.12 -3.46
CA SER A 6 -7.02 8.72 -2.25
C SER A 6 -8.43 8.26 -1.90
N GLN A 7 -8.88 7.13 -2.44
CA GLN A 7 -10.20 6.59 -2.09
C GLN A 7 -10.29 6.09 -0.65
N ASN A 8 -9.15 5.75 -0.02
CA ASN A 8 -9.05 5.49 1.43
C ASN A 8 -10.14 4.54 1.99
N ARG A 9 -10.48 3.51 1.20
CA ARG A 9 -11.51 2.51 1.53
C ARG A 9 -11.08 1.67 2.74
N LEU A 10 -11.98 1.49 3.71
CA LEU A 10 -11.71 0.82 5.00
C LEU A 10 -12.43 -0.52 5.18
N GLY A 11 -13.26 -0.93 4.23
CA GLY A 11 -13.90 -2.24 4.26
C GLY A 11 -12.88 -3.36 4.21
N GLY A 12 -13.09 -4.40 5.02
CA GLY A 12 -12.20 -5.55 5.15
C GLY A 12 -10.83 -5.23 5.75
N SER A 13 -10.59 -4.00 6.22
CA SER A 13 -9.28 -3.61 6.74
C SER A 13 -9.03 -4.16 8.15
N ALA A 14 -7.75 -4.32 8.50
CA ALA A 14 -7.34 -4.60 9.88
C ALA A 14 -7.88 -3.57 10.89
N LEU A 15 -8.04 -2.31 10.47
CA LEU A 15 -8.67 -1.28 11.31
C LEU A 15 -10.14 -1.62 11.58
N ALA A 16 -10.94 -1.95 10.56
CA ALA A 16 -12.33 -2.35 10.78
C ALA A 16 -12.42 -3.59 11.68
N GLN A 17 -11.53 -4.56 11.47
CA GLN A 17 -11.48 -5.80 12.23
C GLN A 17 -11.26 -5.59 13.74
N VAL A 18 -10.33 -4.71 14.14
CA VAL A 18 -10.07 -4.46 15.58
C VAL A 18 -11.21 -3.72 16.29
N PHE A 19 -12.13 -3.12 15.53
CA PHE A 19 -13.37 -2.52 16.03
C PHE A 19 -14.58 -3.46 15.91
N GLY A 20 -14.39 -4.74 15.56
CA GLY A 20 -15.47 -5.70 15.39
C GLY A 20 -16.38 -5.39 14.19
N GLN A 21 -15.87 -4.69 13.19
CA GLN A 21 -16.60 -4.27 11.99
C GLN A 21 -16.01 -4.92 10.74
N VAL A 22 -16.84 -5.05 9.70
CA VAL A 22 -16.38 -5.41 8.35
C VAL A 22 -16.20 -4.14 7.50
N GLY A 23 -16.99 -3.09 7.73
CA GLY A 23 -16.98 -1.86 6.91
C GLY A 23 -17.83 -1.97 5.64
N ASN A 24 -17.73 -0.97 4.76
CA ASN A 24 -18.65 -0.79 3.63
C ASN A 24 -17.99 -1.12 2.27
N GLU A 25 -16.89 -0.45 1.94
CA GLU A 25 -16.23 -0.55 0.64
C GLU A 25 -14.80 -1.06 0.82
N VAL A 26 -14.42 -2.08 0.05
CA VAL A 26 -13.11 -2.72 0.11
C VAL A 26 -12.12 -2.10 -0.90
N PRO A 27 -10.80 -2.13 -0.64
CA PRO A 27 -9.80 -1.80 -1.65
C PRO A 27 -9.96 -2.68 -2.90
N ASP A 28 -9.82 -2.08 -4.08
CA ASP A 28 -9.84 -2.77 -5.38
C ASP A 28 -8.96 -2.03 -6.40
N LEU A 29 -8.65 -2.65 -7.53
CA LEU A 29 -7.88 -2.10 -8.63
C LEU A 29 -8.79 -1.39 -9.64
N ASP A 30 -9.17 -0.15 -9.34
CA ASP A 30 -9.97 0.66 -10.28
C ASP A 30 -9.18 1.04 -11.55
N TYR A 31 -7.84 1.10 -11.45
CA TYR A 31 -6.92 1.42 -12.55
C TYR A 31 -5.79 0.38 -12.60
N PRO A 32 -6.03 -0.81 -13.21
CA PRO A 32 -5.03 -1.88 -13.25
C PRO A 32 -3.71 -1.48 -13.92
N ASP A 33 -3.78 -0.57 -14.91
CA ASP A 33 -2.59 -0.07 -15.60
C ASP A 33 -1.63 0.68 -14.66
N ASP A 34 -2.15 1.36 -13.62
CA ASP A 34 -1.33 2.05 -12.63
C ASP A 34 -0.45 1.04 -11.85
N LEU A 35 -0.95 -0.18 -11.61
CA LEU A 35 -0.18 -1.24 -10.95
C LEU A 35 0.96 -1.75 -11.86
N CYS A 36 0.67 -1.97 -13.14
CA CYS A 36 1.69 -2.37 -14.12
C CYS A 36 2.78 -1.30 -14.27
N ALA A 37 2.38 -0.03 -14.39
CA ALA A 37 3.30 1.10 -14.50
C ALA A 37 4.13 1.28 -13.21
N PHE A 38 3.50 1.15 -12.05
CA PHE A 38 4.18 1.19 -10.77
C PHE A 38 5.25 0.09 -10.65
N PHE A 39 4.91 -1.14 -11.00
CA PHE A 39 5.88 -2.24 -10.96
C PHE A 39 7.08 -1.98 -11.88
N ALA A 40 6.83 -1.53 -13.12
CA ALA A 40 7.89 -1.19 -14.07
C ALA A 40 8.81 -0.08 -13.51
N ALA A 41 8.23 0.99 -12.96
CA ALA A 41 9.00 2.07 -12.34
C ALA A 41 9.82 1.59 -11.14
N THR A 42 9.27 0.74 -10.27
CA THR A 42 10.01 0.16 -9.14
C THR A 42 11.18 -0.72 -9.59
N ARG A 43 11.04 -1.45 -10.72
CA ARG A 43 12.15 -2.21 -11.31
C ARG A 43 13.24 -1.30 -11.87
N GLU A 44 12.87 -0.21 -12.51
CA GLU A 44 13.82 0.78 -13.01
C GLU A 44 14.61 1.45 -11.87
N LEU A 45 13.93 1.86 -10.79
CA LEU A 45 14.57 2.43 -9.60
C LEU A 45 15.57 1.46 -8.96
N LEU A 46 15.24 0.16 -8.91
CA LEU A 46 16.15 -0.87 -8.41
C LEU A 46 17.36 -1.05 -9.34
N ALA A 47 17.14 -1.11 -10.66
CA ALA A 47 18.20 -1.29 -11.64
C ALA A 47 19.20 -0.12 -11.64
N GLN A 48 18.73 1.09 -11.34
CA GLN A 48 19.56 2.29 -11.24
C GLN A 48 20.11 2.51 -9.82
N SER A 49 19.83 1.62 -8.86
CA SER A 49 20.22 1.77 -7.45
C SER A 49 19.77 3.10 -6.83
N LEU A 50 18.60 3.61 -7.23
CA LEU A 50 18.05 4.89 -6.77
C LEU A 50 17.13 4.77 -5.55
N ALA A 51 16.66 3.56 -5.23
CA ALA A 51 15.83 3.29 -4.06
C ALA A 51 16.70 2.87 -2.86
N LEU A 52 16.61 3.61 -1.75
CA LEU A 52 17.29 3.26 -0.50
C LEU A 52 16.57 2.16 0.28
N ALA A 53 15.24 2.16 0.24
CA ALA A 53 14.38 1.19 0.89
C ALA A 53 13.02 1.13 0.17
N TYR A 54 12.31 0.03 0.35
CA TYR A 54 10.95 -0.17 -0.16
C TYR A 54 10.18 -1.08 0.79
N HIS A 55 8.92 -0.71 1.06
CA HIS A 55 7.97 -1.53 1.80
C HIS A 55 6.57 -1.25 1.26
N ASP A 56 5.79 -2.28 0.98
CA ASP A 56 4.45 -2.13 0.40
C ASP A 56 3.40 -1.78 1.48
N ARG A 57 2.22 -1.33 1.02
CA ARG A 57 1.07 -1.05 1.88
C ARG A 57 0.09 -2.21 1.81
N SER A 58 -0.11 -2.89 2.93
CA SER A 58 -1.01 -4.04 3.06
C SER A 58 -1.87 -3.91 4.34
N ASP A 59 -1.83 -4.90 5.24
CA ASP A 59 -2.59 -4.90 6.48
C ASP A 59 -2.15 -3.77 7.41
N GLY A 60 -3.12 -3.09 8.02
CA GLY A 60 -2.87 -1.90 8.85
C GLY A 60 -2.51 -0.62 8.07
N GLY A 61 -2.43 -0.72 6.74
CA GLY A 61 -2.30 0.43 5.85
C GLY A 61 -0.96 1.17 6.00
N LEU A 62 -0.97 2.47 5.64
CA LEU A 62 0.26 3.27 5.58
C LEU A 62 0.95 3.38 6.94
N VAL A 63 0.18 3.44 8.03
CA VAL A 63 0.72 3.55 9.39
C VAL A 63 1.59 2.35 9.73
N VAL A 64 1.11 1.12 9.45
CA VAL A 64 1.87 -0.10 9.74
C VAL A 64 3.08 -0.21 8.83
N ALA A 65 2.95 0.06 7.53
CA ALA A 65 4.09 0.04 6.61
C ALA A 65 5.24 0.98 7.07
N LEU A 66 4.91 2.19 7.53
CA LEU A 66 5.92 3.13 8.04
C LEU A 66 6.54 2.67 9.37
N LEU A 67 5.74 2.11 10.28
CA LEU A 67 6.24 1.55 11.54
C LEU A 67 7.18 0.37 11.29
N GLU A 68 6.84 -0.54 10.38
CA GLU A 68 7.67 -1.69 10.03
C GLU A 68 9.01 -1.25 9.44
N MET A 69 9.02 -0.25 8.55
CA MET A 69 10.26 0.35 8.05
C MET A 69 11.10 0.98 9.17
N ALA A 70 10.47 1.66 10.12
CA ALA A 70 11.16 2.28 11.26
C ALA A 70 11.71 1.25 12.27
N PHE A 71 11.09 0.07 12.39
CA PHE A 71 11.62 -1.00 13.24
C PHE A 71 12.76 -1.77 12.57
N ALA A 72 12.81 -1.79 11.24
CA ALA A 72 13.84 -2.48 10.46
C ALA A 72 15.14 -1.68 10.27
N SER A 73 15.13 -0.37 10.58
CA SER A 73 16.26 0.55 10.38
C SER A 73 17.38 0.40 11.40
#